data_AF-A0AAU7ZPG9-F1
#
_entry.id   AF-A0AAU7ZPG9-F1
#
_cell.length_a   1.000
_cell.length_b   1.000
_cell.length_c   1.000
_cell.angle_alpha   90.00
_cell.angle_beta   90.00
_cell.angle_gamma   90.00
#
_symmetry.space_group_name_H-M   'P 1'
#
loop_
_entity.id
_entity.type
_entity.pdbx_description
1 polymer ?
#
loop_
_entity_poly.entity_id
_entity_poly.type
_entity_poly.pdbx_seq_one_letter_code
_entity_poly.pdbx_strand_id
1 'polypeptide(L)'
;MEDTRSPSGDTSNDVFFRLEALHSADTLNYRIIVQSESEVRDIQNAPAISMSYFITESNQTKLLTTLSIYSQRGETSDQVRLLYMNDVAFSIWKAMGKEPKIIGSQHRPPSTALLTFGIPFSE
;
A
#
# COMPACT_ATOMS: atom_id res chain seq x y z
N MET A 1 -24.64 13.57 34.01
CA MET A 1 -24.64 14.43 32.80
C MET A 1 -23.26 15.04 32.76
N GLU A 2 -22.37 14.74 31.83
CA GLU A 2 -22.54 14.45 30.41
C GLU A 2 -21.66 13.28 29.95
N ASP A 3 -22.20 12.46 29.05
CA ASP A 3 -21.51 11.42 28.28
C ASP A 3 -20.57 12.06 27.26
N THR A 4 -19.26 11.91 27.43
CA THR A 4 -18.30 12.12 26.34
C THR A 4 -18.31 10.89 25.43
N ARG A 5 -19.20 10.90 24.43
CA ARG A 5 -19.15 9.96 23.30
C ARG A 5 -17.94 10.30 22.43
N SER A 6 -16.86 9.53 22.59
CA SER A 6 -15.85 9.37 21.56
C SER A 6 -16.51 8.78 20.30
N PRO A 7 -16.30 9.33 19.08
CA PRO A 7 -16.75 8.66 17.87
C PRO A 7 -15.85 7.45 17.62
N SER A 8 -16.26 6.31 18.17
CA SER A 8 -15.68 5.01 17.90
C SER A 8 -16.10 4.50 16.52
N GLY A 9 -15.11 4.14 15.70
CA GLY A 9 -15.24 3.02 14.76
C GLY A 9 -15.46 3.40 13.30
N ASP A 10 -14.36 3.66 12.58
CA ASP A 10 -14.28 3.16 11.20
C ASP A 10 -14.35 1.63 11.30
N THR A 11 -15.48 1.04 10.94
CA THR A 11 -15.67 -0.41 11.05
C THR A 11 -14.94 -1.11 9.90
N SER A 12 -14.57 -2.38 10.12
CA SER A 12 -13.87 -3.23 9.15
C SER A 12 -14.48 -3.27 7.74
N ASN A 13 -15.75 -2.91 7.60
CA ASN A 13 -16.47 -2.86 6.34
C ASN A 13 -16.27 -1.54 5.59
N ASP A 14 -16.10 -0.41 6.29
CA ASP A 14 -16.05 0.92 5.67
C ASP A 14 -14.81 1.09 4.79
N VAL A 15 -13.67 0.53 5.21
CA VAL A 15 -12.44 0.52 4.42
C VAL A 15 -12.60 -0.37 3.18
N PHE A 16 -13.21 -1.55 3.33
CA PHE A 16 -13.43 -2.49 2.23
C PHE A 16 -14.42 -1.94 1.19
N PHE A 17 -15.53 -1.34 1.62
CA PHE A 17 -16.49 -0.71 0.71
C PHE A 17 -15.92 0.52 0.01
N ARG A 18 -15.10 1.33 0.70
CA ARG A 18 -14.37 2.44 0.06
C ARG A 18 -13.34 1.93 -0.96
N LEU A 19 -12.69 0.79 -0.69
CA LEU A 19 -11.78 0.13 -1.63
C LEU A 19 -12.53 -0.40 -2.86
N GLU A 20 -13.66 -1.09 -2.69
CA GLU A 20 -14.47 -1.59 -3.82
C GLU A 20 -14.99 -0.45 -4.71
N ALA A 21 -15.43 0.66 -4.12
CA ALA A 21 -15.89 1.83 -4.87
C ALA A 21 -14.79 2.51 -5.72
N LEU A 22 -13.51 2.34 -5.35
CA LEU A 22 -12.37 2.89 -6.09
C LEU A 22 -11.90 1.99 -7.25
N HIS A 23 -12.36 0.74 -7.34
CA HIS A 23 -11.95 -0.22 -8.38
C HIS A 23 -12.67 -0.04 -9.72
N SER A 24 -13.62 0.87 -9.82
CA SER A 24 -14.34 1.12 -11.08
C SER A 24 -13.68 2.25 -11.87
N ALA A 25 -12.93 1.85 -12.90
CA ALA A 25 -12.41 2.64 -14.03
C ALA A 25 -11.06 3.37 -13.84
N ASP A 26 -9.96 2.61 -13.84
CA ASP A 26 -8.73 3.01 -14.54
C ASP A 26 -7.90 1.78 -14.95
N THR A 27 -7.28 1.81 -16.13
CA THR A 27 -6.55 0.68 -16.74
C THR A 27 -5.14 0.48 -16.17
N LEU A 28 -4.76 1.23 -15.12
CA LEU A 28 -3.42 1.23 -14.55
C LEU A 28 -3.45 0.66 -13.12
N ASN A 29 -3.18 -0.64 -13.00
CA ASN A 29 -3.33 -1.37 -11.74
C ASN A 29 -2.27 -1.03 -10.68
N TYR A 30 -1.18 -0.36 -11.04
CA TYR A 30 -0.04 -0.09 -10.15
C TYR A 30 0.36 1.38 -10.14
N ARG A 31 0.67 1.89 -8.94
CA ARG A 31 1.32 3.18 -8.70
C ARG A 31 2.79 2.99 -8.39
N ILE A 32 3.63 3.85 -8.97
CA ILE A 32 5.08 3.84 -8.78
C ILE A 32 5.42 4.85 -7.70
N ILE A 33 5.86 4.33 -6.56
CA ILE A 33 6.29 5.10 -5.40
C ILE A 33 7.81 5.10 -5.36
N VAL A 34 8.39 6.26 -5.09
CA VAL A 34 9.83 6.39 -4.89
C VAL A 34 10.14 6.58 -3.42
N GLN A 35 11.24 5.97 -2.96
CA GLN A 35 11.75 6.10 -1.61
C GLN A 35 13.21 6.49 -1.64
N SER A 36 13.52 7.56 -0.93
CA SER A 36 14.87 8.03 -0.63
C SER A 36 15.59 7.09 0.34
N GLU A 37 16.90 7.27 0.46
CA GLU A 37 17.70 6.53 1.43
C GLU A 37 17.17 6.67 2.86
N SER A 38 16.77 7.88 3.26
CA SER A 38 16.25 8.16 4.60
C SER A 38 14.95 7.37 4.88
N GLU A 39 14.07 7.27 3.88
CA GLU A 39 12.82 6.52 3.99
C GLU A 39 13.06 5.01 4.04
N VAL A 40 14.02 4.50 3.25
CA VAL A 40 14.36 3.07 3.24
C VAL A 40 14.98 2.62 4.58
N ARG A 41 15.72 3.50 5.26
CA ARG A 41 16.30 3.22 6.59
C ARG A 41 15.25 3.12 7.69
N ASP A 42 14.09 3.75 7.52
CA ASP A 42 12.96 3.58 8.43
C ASP A 42 12.23 2.27 8.14
N ILE A 43 12.32 1.32 9.09
CA ILE A 43 11.68 0.01 9.01
C ILE A 43 10.15 0.10 8.87
N GLN A 44 9.53 1.19 9.33
CA GLN A 44 8.10 1.41 9.16
C GLN A 44 7.72 1.65 7.69
N ASN A 45 8.68 1.94 6.82
CA ASN A 45 8.47 2.07 5.38
C ASN A 45 8.80 0.78 4.61
N ALA A 46 9.01 -0.34 5.31
CA ALA A 46 9.06 -1.67 4.71
C ALA A 46 7.64 -2.29 4.70
N PRO A 47 7.01 -2.49 3.52
CA PRO A 47 5.64 -2.97 3.44
C PRO A 47 5.37 -4.29 4.16
N ALA A 48 6.27 -5.26 4.02
CA ALA A 48 6.15 -6.57 4.67
C ALA A 48 6.15 -6.50 6.21
N ILE A 49 6.58 -5.39 6.80
CA ILE A 49 6.59 -5.19 8.25
C ILE A 49 5.38 -4.37 8.67
N SER A 50 5.29 -3.12 8.20
CA SER A 50 4.29 -2.19 8.70
C SER A 50 2.88 -2.49 8.19
N MET A 51 2.72 -2.91 6.93
CA MET A 51 1.39 -3.26 6.41
C MET A 51 0.92 -4.61 6.96
N SER A 52 1.80 -5.61 7.08
CA SER A 52 1.45 -6.89 7.72
C SER A 52 0.89 -6.68 9.12
N TYR A 53 1.56 -5.82 9.91
CA TYR A 53 1.11 -5.47 11.25
C TYR A 53 -0.24 -4.75 11.20
N PHE A 54 -0.37 -3.67 10.41
CA PHE A 54 -1.60 -2.90 10.29
C PHE A 54 -2.81 -3.77 9.88
N ILE A 55 -2.63 -4.66 8.90
CA ILE A 55 -3.70 -5.54 8.40
C ILE A 55 -4.09 -6.57 9.46
N THR A 56 -3.13 -7.11 10.19
CA THR A 56 -3.39 -8.12 11.23
C THR A 56 -4.11 -7.48 12.42
N GLU A 57 -3.64 -6.33 12.91
CA GLU A 57 -4.25 -5.61 14.02
C GLU A 57 -5.67 -5.11 13.69
N SER A 58 -5.91 -4.73 12.44
CA SER A 58 -7.24 -4.31 11.98
C SER A 58 -8.18 -5.48 11.64
N ASN A 59 -7.74 -6.74 11.80
CA ASN A 59 -8.47 -7.95 11.42
C ASN A 59 -8.88 -8.00 9.93
N GLN A 60 -8.15 -7.32 9.05
CA GLN A 60 -8.45 -7.23 7.61
C GLN A 60 -7.64 -8.24 6.78
N THR A 61 -7.40 -9.45 7.31
CA THR A 61 -6.50 -10.45 6.72
C THR A 61 -6.85 -10.85 5.30
N LYS A 62 -8.12 -10.70 4.88
CA LYS A 62 -8.55 -10.90 3.48
C LYS A 62 -7.81 -9.98 2.49
N LEU A 63 -7.35 -8.80 2.91
CA LEU A 63 -6.60 -7.89 2.04
C LEU A 63 -5.25 -8.48 1.62
N LEU A 64 -4.68 -9.41 2.41
CA LEU A 64 -3.44 -10.11 2.06
C LEU A 64 -3.56 -10.94 0.78
N THR A 65 -4.79 -11.35 0.41
CA THR A 65 -5.04 -12.14 -0.81
C THR A 65 -5.29 -11.27 -2.03
N THR A 66 -5.27 -9.95 -1.89
CA THR A 66 -5.59 -9.01 -2.98
C THR A 66 -4.51 -7.97 -3.20
N LEU A 67 -3.71 -7.65 -2.18
CA LEU A 67 -2.64 -6.68 -2.32
C LEU A 67 -1.45 -7.29 -3.05
N SER A 68 -0.74 -6.45 -3.79
CA SER A 68 0.51 -6.81 -4.45
C SER A 68 1.46 -5.64 -4.43
N ILE A 69 2.69 -5.88 -3.96
CA ILE A 69 3.75 -4.88 -3.88
C ILE A 69 5.03 -5.47 -4.43
N TYR A 70 5.55 -4.85 -5.48
CA TYR A 70 6.85 -5.16 -6.04
C TYR A 70 7.86 -4.08 -5.66
N SER A 71 9.13 -4.46 -5.54
CA SER A 71 10.22 -3.51 -5.35
C SER A 71 11.26 -3.64 -6.43
N GLN A 72 11.89 -2.51 -6.74
CA GLN A 72 13.04 -2.45 -7.62
C GLN A 72 14.05 -1.48 -7.02
N ARG A 73 15.34 -1.81 -7.16
CA ARG A 73 16.42 -0.88 -6.79
C ARG A 73 16.38 0.31 -7.75
N GLY A 74 16.42 1.52 -7.20
CA GLY A 74 16.62 2.73 -8.00
C GLY A 74 18.08 3.17 -8.02
N GLU A 75 18.35 4.26 -8.73
CA GLU A 75 19.70 4.61 -9.17
C GLU A 75 20.35 5.75 -8.38
N THR A 76 19.57 6.51 -7.60
CA THR A 76 20.05 7.72 -6.90
C THR A 76 19.71 7.67 -5.41
N SER A 77 20.36 8.52 -4.60
CA SER A 77 20.10 8.64 -3.14
C SER A 77 18.66 9.07 -2.82
N ASP A 78 18.06 9.86 -3.71
CA ASP A 78 16.69 10.35 -3.58
C ASP A 78 15.67 9.33 -4.11
N GLN A 79 16.16 8.28 -4.79
CA GLN A 79 15.36 7.22 -5.41
C GLN A 79 16.07 5.87 -5.22
N VAL A 80 16.35 5.47 -3.98
CA VAL A 80 17.09 4.24 -3.70
C VAL A 80 16.21 3.01 -3.94
N ARG A 81 14.90 3.14 -3.71
CA ARG A 81 13.93 2.06 -3.91
C ARG A 81 12.69 2.59 -4.62
N LEU A 82 12.24 1.84 -5.62
CA LEU A 82 10.94 1.99 -6.23
C LEU A 82 10.03 0.90 -5.68
N LEU A 83 8.80 1.27 -5.33
CA LEU A 83 7.73 0.35 -4.99
C LEU A 83 6.61 0.47 -6.03
N TYR A 84 6.18 -0.66 -6.57
CA TYR A 84 5.02 -0.76 -7.44
C TYR A 84 3.89 -1.35 -6.59
N MET A 85 2.94 -0.51 -6.20
CA MET A 85 1.82 -0.91 -5.35
C MET A 85 0.55 -0.98 -6.18
N ASN A 86 -0.18 -2.08 -6.08
CA ASN A 86 -1.52 -2.11 -6.63
C ASN A 86 -2.46 -1.19 -5.84
N ASP A 87 -3.67 -0.93 -6.35
CA ASP A 87 -4.58 0.04 -5.73
C ASP A 87 -4.96 -0.32 -4.28
N VAL A 88 -5.09 -1.61 -3.98
CA VAL A 88 -5.32 -2.10 -2.62
C VAL A 88 -4.13 -1.75 -1.71
N ALA A 89 -2.91 -2.12 -2.13
CA ALA A 89 -1.71 -1.80 -1.37
C ALA A 89 -1.55 -0.29 -1.16
N PHE A 90 -1.72 0.50 -2.21
CA PHE A 90 -1.61 1.96 -2.11
C PHE A 90 -2.64 2.57 -1.16
N SER A 91 -3.86 2.06 -1.16
CA SER A 91 -4.92 2.54 -0.28
C SER A 91 -4.66 2.20 1.19
N ILE A 92 -4.13 1.01 1.47
CA ILE A 92 -3.68 0.63 2.82
C ILE A 92 -2.53 1.55 3.26
N TRP A 93 -1.57 1.83 2.38
CA TRP A 93 -0.45 2.72 2.67
C TRP A 93 -0.92 4.11 3.10
N LYS A 94 -1.91 4.67 2.40
CA LYS A 94 -2.56 5.94 2.78
C LYS A 94 -3.33 5.82 4.10
N ALA A 95 -4.07 4.73 4.33
CA ALA A 95 -4.82 4.52 5.57
C ALA A 95 -3.89 4.45 6.81
N MET A 96 -2.65 4.01 6.63
CA MET A 96 -1.60 4.05 7.65
C MET A 96 -1.04 5.46 7.90
N GLY A 97 -1.54 6.49 7.23
CA GLY A 97 -1.05 7.87 7.35
C GLY A 97 0.27 8.13 6.63
N LYS A 98 0.66 7.28 5.68
CA LYS A 98 1.89 7.47 4.90
C LYS A 98 1.63 8.28 3.64
N GLU A 99 2.47 9.26 3.37
CA GLU A 99 2.39 10.15 2.21
C GLU A 99 3.55 9.88 1.23
N PRO A 100 3.41 8.90 0.32
CA PRO A 100 4.49 8.53 -0.59
C PRO A 100 4.64 9.54 -1.73
N LYS A 101 5.88 9.73 -2.20
CA LYS A 101 6.13 10.42 -3.46
C LYS A 101 5.81 9.50 -4.64
N ILE A 102 4.78 9.85 -5.41
CA ILE A 102 4.35 9.09 -6.59
C ILE A 102 5.03 9.69 -7.83
N ILE A 103 5.63 8.84 -8.65
CA ILE A 103 6.35 9.26 -9.87
C ILE A 103 5.69 8.75 -11.16
N GLY A 104 4.66 7.92 -11.05
CA GLY A 104 3.91 7.42 -12.20
C GLY A 104 2.93 6.30 -11.84
N SER A 105 2.33 5.73 -12.88
CA SER A 105 1.43 4.59 -12.80
C SER A 105 1.63 3.68 -14.02
N GLN A 106 1.31 2.40 -13.88
CA GLN A 106 1.45 1.40 -14.93
C GLN A 106 0.46 0.25 -14.74
N HIS A 107 0.21 -0.49 -15.82
CA HIS A 107 -0.76 -1.59 -15.82
C HIS A 107 -0.28 -2.85 -15.08
N ARG A 108 1.01 -3.19 -15.23
CA ARG A 108 1.65 -4.37 -14.60
C ARG A 108 3.01 -3.97 -14.04
N PRO A 109 3.54 -4.63 -13.00
CA PRO A 109 4.90 -4.39 -12.52
C PRO A 109 5.96 -4.67 -13.61
N PRO A 110 7.14 -4.05 -13.59
CA PRO A 110 8.23 -4.40 -14.50
C PRO A 110 8.70 -5.83 -14.22
N SER A 111 9.16 -6.54 -15.24
CA SER A 111 9.71 -7.89 -15.08
C SER A 111 10.98 -7.94 -14.21
N THR A 112 11.66 -6.81 -14.06
CA THR A 112 12.84 -6.65 -13.21
C THR A 112 12.50 -6.37 -11.74
N ALA A 113 11.23 -6.12 -11.41
CA ALA A 113 10.81 -5.87 -10.04
C ALA A 113 10.49 -7.18 -9.32
N LEU A 114 10.83 -7.25 -8.04
CA LEU A 114 10.67 -8.44 -7.20
C LEU A 114 9.44 -8.30 -6.30
N LEU A 115 8.61 -9.34 -6.24
CA LEU A 115 7.49 -9.38 -5.31
C LEU A 115 8.04 -9.26 -3.88
N THR A 116 7.60 -8.22 -3.18
CA THR A 116 8.07 -7.87 -1.84
C THR A 116 7.00 -8.19 -0.79
N PHE A 117 5.72 -8.04 -1.14
CA PHE A 117 4.62 -8.35 -0.23
C PHE A 117 3.31 -8.63 -1.00
N GLY A 118 2.50 -9.54 -0.47
CA GLY A 118 1.20 -9.92 -1.04
C GLY A 118 1.26 -11.06 -2.05
N ILE A 119 0.30 -11.08 -2.96
CA ILE A 119 0.21 -12.07 -4.04
C ILE A 119 0.84 -11.56 -5.34
N PRO A 120 1.40 -12.44 -6.19
CA PRO A 120 1.88 -12.04 -7.51
C PRO A 120 0.73 -11.49 -8.38
N PHE A 121 1.07 -10.55 -9.27
CA PHE A 121 0.23 -10.13 -10.38
C PHE A 121 -0.19 -11.34 -11.22
N SER A 122 -1.49 -11.40 -11.54
CA SER A 122 -2.09 -12.40 -12.43
C SER A 122 -3.13 -11.71 -13.31
N GLU A 123 -3.06 -11.95 -14.61
CA GLU A 123 -4.05 -11.56 -15.63
C GLU A 123 -4.11 -12.65 -16.70
#